data_AF-A0A7Z9J0X6-F1
#
_entry.id   AF-A0A7Z9J0X6-F1
#
_cell.length_a   1.000
_cell.length_b   1.000
_cell.length_c   1.000
_cell.angle_alpha   90.00
_cell.angle_beta   90.00
_cell.angle_gamma   90.00
#
_symmetry.space_group_name_H-M   'P 1'
#
loop_
_entity.id
_entity.type
_entity.pdbx_description
1 polymer ?
#
loop_
_entity_poly.entity_id
_entity_poly.type
_entity_poly.pdbx_seq_one_letter_code
_entity_poly.pdbx_strand_id
1 'polypeptide(L)'
;MGLAVFLMLLSSVFLPAYSAELPSNASWGFEYDWSYLDQDTEYLFSVNLEEMVSIIEEAGEKGDMNIEIDYALGGKTYFYNSVEISNSSSLREVTDGSGDKHFVTERITTYTVRHSTFATSSIHIDWGDTKASFDYDLSLESSDLIIIDIEIIEFFNANNELIGADIISNGEFQYTNLMGIDGQIAGRNTSIEFDKTKLQFDLGWTWSNFEASWRLNSPSSIYTTINEAATSEDIDTVVWDCDFWEPSNETFGDVMYVYDDCGQVTGSYDSNYNYDLHLTNFPAEDFGLPSFWNDIRITDDYGDDFDIDTTASFYEEFYYNSTKEDDFLGEERTFATFDYLPMTPAMFMLQYPLTSSSDVMEEMDIESVIDTEVEEAEEDYDSEESDLEYLVDDFDSSNLERDLDRFSEEFQEEMEKLEEPEFRYEDAFLYAIWDTESRAFVSYQLDVKEDGNWESMFGPNLDNYEAESLSGMKTHVGSESVERQQEVKEMQTSDDIIGLKSAGEESTTLEALPYPNLLWVVLVVACIATISRPDD
;
A
#
# COMPACT_ATOMS: atom_id res chain seq x y z
N MET A 1 3.94 1.64 6.40
CA MET A 1 2.90 2.33 5.60
C MET A 1 2.75 1.67 4.24
N GLY A 2 3.84 1.52 3.46
CA GLY A 2 3.87 0.80 2.17
C GLY A 2 3.04 -0.50 2.11
N LEU A 3 3.14 -1.42 3.07
CA LEU A 3 2.32 -2.65 3.07
C LEU A 3 0.80 -2.38 3.12
N ALA A 4 0.34 -1.32 3.80
CA ALA A 4 -1.07 -0.95 3.84
C ALA A 4 -1.52 -0.26 2.54
N VAL A 5 -0.64 0.53 1.90
CA VAL A 5 -0.90 1.09 0.56
C VAL A 5 -0.89 -0.01 -0.50
N PHE A 6 0.01 -0.99 -0.38
CA PHE A 6 0.06 -2.19 -1.20
C PHE A 6 -1.20 -3.04 -1.00
N LEU A 7 -1.68 -3.23 0.24
CA LEU A 7 -2.95 -3.91 0.52
C LEU A 7 -4.17 -3.13 0.01
N MET A 8 -4.18 -1.79 0.08
CA MET A 8 -5.26 -0.96 -0.49
C MET A 8 -5.24 -0.95 -2.03
N LEU A 9 -4.06 -0.99 -2.65
CA LEU A 9 -3.89 -1.19 -4.09
C LEU A 9 -4.32 -2.60 -4.49
N LEU A 10 -3.92 -3.65 -3.75
CA LEU A 10 -4.37 -5.03 -3.95
C LEU A 10 -5.90 -5.14 -3.86
N SER A 11 -6.54 -4.45 -2.91
CA SER A 11 -8.00 -4.33 -2.82
C SER A 11 -8.62 -3.39 -3.88
N SER A 12 -7.99 -3.24 -5.05
CA SER A 12 -8.53 -2.51 -6.21
C SER A 12 -8.24 -3.18 -7.58
N VAL A 13 -7.58 -4.35 -7.64
CA VAL A 13 -6.96 -5.00 -8.83
C VAL A 13 -7.73 -6.26 -9.30
N PHE A 14 -8.48 -6.22 -10.42
CA PHE A 14 -9.84 -6.84 -10.46
C PHE A 14 -10.37 -7.35 -11.90
N LEU A 15 -11.65 -7.36 -12.42
CA LEU A 15 -12.30 -7.95 -13.68
C LEU A 15 -13.46 -7.22 -14.65
N PRO A 16 -13.39 -6.37 -15.77
CA PRO A 16 -14.55 -5.69 -16.45
C PRO A 16 -14.83 -6.29 -17.86
N ALA A 17 -15.53 -5.66 -18.85
CA ALA A 17 -15.80 -6.32 -20.16
C ALA A 17 -15.92 -5.54 -21.52
N TYR A 18 -16.63 -6.16 -22.50
CA TYR A 18 -16.52 -5.98 -23.96
C TYR A 18 -17.85 -5.69 -24.73
N SER A 19 -17.77 -4.79 -25.70
CA SER A 19 -18.70 -4.66 -26.83
C SER A 19 -18.00 -4.08 -28.07
N ALA A 20 -18.72 -4.02 -29.19
CA ALA A 20 -18.14 -3.86 -30.53
C ALA A 20 -17.47 -2.51 -30.83
N GLU A 21 -17.82 -1.45 -30.11
CA GLU A 21 -17.16 -0.14 -30.14
C GLU A 21 -17.07 0.38 -28.69
N LEU A 22 -15.89 0.26 -28.07
CA LEU A 22 -15.55 1.07 -26.89
C LEU A 22 -15.40 2.54 -27.34
N PRO A 23 -15.84 3.53 -26.55
CA PRO A 23 -15.43 4.91 -26.78
C PRO A 23 -13.91 5.01 -26.69
N SER A 24 -13.31 5.97 -27.39
CA SER A 24 -11.91 6.39 -27.16
C SER A 24 -11.64 6.89 -25.74
N ASN A 25 -12.70 6.99 -24.93
CA ASN A 25 -12.72 7.69 -23.66
C ASN A 25 -12.88 6.76 -22.44
N ALA A 26 -12.95 5.43 -22.63
CA ALA A 26 -13.13 4.45 -21.55
C ALA A 26 -11.90 4.25 -20.63
N SER A 27 -10.76 4.86 -20.98
CA SER A 27 -9.55 4.94 -20.16
C SER A 27 -9.77 5.85 -18.95
N TRP A 28 -9.26 5.49 -17.77
CA TRP A 28 -9.38 6.30 -16.54
C TRP A 28 -8.14 6.19 -15.67
N GLY A 29 -7.98 7.10 -14.72
CA GLY A 29 -6.88 7.10 -13.78
C GLY A 29 -7.05 8.12 -12.65
N PHE A 30 -6.19 8.01 -11.65
CA PHE A 30 -6.13 8.94 -10.54
C PHE A 30 -4.70 9.26 -10.10
N GLU A 31 -4.55 10.39 -9.44
CA GLU A 31 -3.32 10.82 -8.79
C GLU A 31 -3.61 11.19 -7.34
N TYR A 32 -2.70 10.84 -6.42
CA TYR A 32 -2.73 11.34 -5.05
C TYR A 32 -1.38 11.94 -4.68
N ASP A 33 -1.39 13.17 -4.18
CA ASP A 33 -0.21 13.89 -3.69
C ASP A 33 -0.18 13.80 -2.16
N TRP A 34 0.78 13.04 -1.62
CA TRP A 34 0.84 12.71 -0.18
C TRP A 34 1.25 13.89 0.69
N SER A 35 1.68 15.02 0.11
CA SER A 35 1.90 16.28 0.84
C SER A 35 0.61 16.93 1.37
N TYR A 36 -0.57 16.37 1.04
CA TYR A 36 -1.86 16.78 1.58
C TYR A 36 -2.40 15.84 2.66
N LEU A 37 -1.68 14.78 3.07
CA LEU A 37 -2.24 13.77 3.97
C LEU A 37 -2.72 14.36 5.28
N ASP A 38 -2.00 15.30 5.88
CA ASP A 38 -2.36 15.88 7.18
C ASP A 38 -3.63 16.73 7.06
N GLN A 39 -3.73 17.54 5.99
CA GLN A 39 -4.92 18.32 5.68
C GLN A 39 -6.13 17.43 5.37
N ASP A 40 -5.94 16.34 4.61
CA ASP A 40 -6.98 15.37 4.28
C ASP A 40 -7.36 14.51 5.52
N THR A 41 -6.45 14.29 6.46
CA THR A 41 -6.68 13.57 7.73
C THR A 41 -7.45 14.42 8.73
N GLU A 42 -7.07 15.69 8.90
CA GLU A 42 -7.83 16.67 9.69
C GLU A 42 -9.26 16.82 9.12
N TYR A 43 -9.38 16.91 7.80
CA TYR A 43 -10.66 17.01 7.10
C TYR A 43 -11.57 15.78 7.29
N LEU A 44 -11.01 14.57 7.29
CA LEU A 44 -11.77 13.31 7.37
C LEU A 44 -12.15 12.90 8.80
N PHE A 45 -11.27 13.12 9.76
CA PHE A 45 -11.36 12.54 11.11
C PHE A 45 -11.40 13.58 12.24
N SER A 46 -11.31 14.88 11.92
CA SER A 46 -11.11 15.96 12.89
C SER A 46 -9.82 15.82 13.70
N VAL A 47 -8.82 15.09 13.17
CA VAL A 47 -7.56 14.78 13.82
C VAL A 47 -6.46 15.71 13.32
N ASN A 48 -6.03 16.65 14.16
CA ASN A 48 -4.87 17.49 13.88
C ASN A 48 -3.58 16.85 14.45
N LEU A 49 -2.57 16.64 13.60
CA LEU A 49 -1.33 15.96 13.97
C LEU A 49 -0.27 16.91 14.56
N GLU A 50 -0.34 18.21 14.28
CA GLU A 50 0.45 19.24 14.98
C GLU A 50 0.02 19.34 16.46
N GLU A 51 -1.28 19.24 16.74
CA GLU A 51 -1.82 19.30 18.10
C GLU A 51 -1.37 18.10 18.94
N MET A 52 -1.31 16.88 18.36
CA MET A 52 -0.72 15.72 19.04
C MET A 52 0.77 15.92 19.38
N VAL A 53 1.55 16.49 18.46
CA VAL A 53 2.97 16.81 18.71
C VAL A 53 3.07 17.84 19.84
N SER A 54 2.34 18.95 19.76
CA SER A 54 2.34 19.99 20.79
C SER A 54 1.93 19.46 22.17
N ILE A 55 1.06 18.44 22.24
CA ILE A 55 0.67 17.77 23.49
C ILE A 55 1.82 16.95 24.08
N ILE A 56 2.61 16.26 23.24
CA ILE A 56 3.79 15.50 23.69
C ILE A 56 4.87 16.45 24.21
N GLU A 57 5.15 17.54 23.48
CA GLU A 57 6.12 18.56 23.87
C GLU A 57 5.70 19.29 25.15
N GLU A 58 4.43 19.73 25.24
CA GLU A 58 3.91 20.36 26.45
C GLU A 58 3.94 19.41 27.65
N ALA A 59 3.62 18.12 27.48
CA ALA A 59 3.73 17.11 28.55
C ALA A 59 5.20 16.86 28.94
N GLY A 60 6.13 16.94 27.99
CA GLY A 60 7.58 16.96 28.22
C GLY A 60 7.98 18.07 29.20
N GLU A 61 7.63 19.32 28.89
CA GLU A 61 7.88 20.46 29.78
C GLU A 61 7.31 20.23 31.19
N LYS A 62 6.08 19.67 31.30
CA LYS A 62 5.49 19.35 32.61
C LYS A 62 6.28 18.25 33.32
N GLY A 63 6.83 17.28 32.59
CA GLY A 63 7.71 16.21 33.06
C GLY A 63 9.08 16.68 33.56
N ASP A 64 9.52 17.91 33.26
CA ASP A 64 10.94 18.36 33.39
C ASP A 64 11.86 17.60 32.42
N MET A 65 11.31 17.18 31.27
CA MET A 65 12.00 16.65 30.10
C MET A 65 11.91 17.67 28.97
N ASN A 66 12.93 17.77 28.12
CA ASN A 66 12.84 18.49 26.87
C ASN A 66 12.51 17.49 25.76
N ILE A 67 11.53 17.81 24.91
CA ILE A 67 11.16 17.02 23.74
C ILE A 67 10.82 18.03 22.64
N GLU A 68 11.50 17.94 21.49
CA GLU A 68 11.18 18.69 20.27
C GLU A 68 11.00 17.68 19.12
N ILE A 69 9.88 17.73 18.39
CA ILE A 69 9.51 16.74 17.35
C ILE A 69 9.27 17.42 16.00
N ASP A 70 10.18 17.21 15.05
CA ASP A 70 9.99 17.57 13.65
C ASP A 70 9.56 16.34 12.83
N TYR A 71 8.76 16.57 11.78
CA TYR A 71 8.43 15.57 10.78
C TYR A 71 8.54 16.11 9.34
N ALA A 72 8.27 15.24 8.37
CA ALA A 72 7.72 15.57 7.05
C ALA A 72 7.17 14.30 6.40
N LEU A 73 6.05 14.40 5.69
CA LEU A 73 5.55 13.37 4.79
C LEU A 73 5.38 13.94 3.38
N GLY A 74 5.70 13.15 2.37
CA GLY A 74 5.39 13.50 1.00
C GLY A 74 5.55 12.32 0.04
N GLY A 75 5.20 12.54 -1.22
CA GLY A 75 5.19 11.49 -2.22
C GLY A 75 4.07 11.64 -3.22
N LYS A 76 4.03 10.75 -4.22
CA LYS A 76 2.92 10.69 -5.18
C LYS A 76 2.53 9.25 -5.50
N THR A 77 1.23 9.03 -5.66
CA THR A 77 0.64 7.86 -6.31
C THR A 77 0.08 8.29 -7.66
N TYR A 78 0.35 7.50 -8.69
CA TYR A 78 -0.27 7.57 -10.01
C TYR A 78 -0.81 6.19 -10.36
N PHE A 79 -2.09 6.13 -10.73
CA PHE A 79 -2.74 4.93 -11.22
C PHE A 79 -3.47 5.24 -12.52
N TYR A 80 -3.18 4.51 -13.59
CA TYR A 80 -3.79 4.73 -14.89
C TYR A 80 -4.11 3.42 -15.61
N ASN A 81 -5.23 3.42 -16.34
CA ASN A 81 -5.55 2.42 -17.35
C ASN A 81 -5.79 3.04 -18.73
N SER A 82 -5.60 2.22 -19.76
CA SER A 82 -6.13 2.45 -21.09
C SER A 82 -6.64 1.15 -21.71
N VAL A 83 -7.63 1.28 -22.59
CA VAL A 83 -8.29 0.14 -23.24
C VAL A 83 -8.30 0.32 -24.76
N GLU A 84 -7.77 -0.67 -25.49
CA GLU A 84 -7.80 -0.72 -26.95
C GLU A 84 -8.57 -1.95 -27.45
N ILE A 85 -9.25 -1.84 -28.59
CA ILE A 85 -9.85 -2.98 -29.30
C ILE A 85 -9.13 -3.20 -30.63
N SER A 86 -8.70 -4.44 -30.87
CA SER A 86 -8.14 -4.87 -32.14
C SER A 86 -9.09 -4.62 -33.32
N ASN A 87 -8.56 -4.07 -34.42
CA ASN A 87 -9.38 -3.77 -35.59
C ASN A 87 -9.93 -5.06 -36.25
N SER A 88 -11.24 -5.29 -36.09
CA SER A 88 -12.01 -6.49 -36.49
C SER A 88 -11.87 -6.97 -37.95
N SER A 89 -11.15 -6.23 -38.79
CA SER A 89 -10.73 -6.63 -40.13
C SER A 89 -9.78 -7.85 -40.20
N SER A 90 -9.16 -8.25 -39.09
CA SER A 90 -8.24 -9.39 -39.02
C SER A 90 -8.38 -10.19 -37.70
N LEU A 91 -9.39 -11.05 -37.63
CA LEU A 91 -9.61 -11.96 -36.50
C LEU A 91 -8.43 -12.92 -36.30
N ARG A 92 -7.98 -13.09 -35.04
CA ARG A 92 -6.99 -14.11 -34.63
C ARG A 92 -7.68 -15.47 -34.51
N GLU A 93 -6.95 -16.56 -34.76
CA GLU A 93 -7.41 -17.91 -34.40
C GLU A 93 -6.78 -18.28 -33.04
N VAL A 94 -7.61 -18.44 -32.01
CA VAL A 94 -7.21 -18.91 -30.68
C VAL A 94 -7.77 -20.30 -30.45
N THR A 95 -7.05 -21.12 -29.68
CA THR A 95 -7.49 -22.46 -29.26
C THR A 95 -7.80 -22.39 -27.76
N ASP A 96 -8.94 -22.94 -27.36
CA ASP A 96 -9.38 -23.02 -25.96
C ASP A 96 -8.73 -24.19 -25.21
N GLY A 97 -9.02 -24.35 -23.91
CA GLY A 97 -8.49 -25.43 -23.07
C GLY A 97 -8.96 -26.84 -23.48
N SER A 98 -10.14 -26.94 -24.09
CA SER A 98 -10.67 -28.18 -24.67
C SER A 98 -9.98 -28.58 -25.99
N GLY A 99 -9.26 -27.65 -26.62
CA GLY A 99 -8.59 -27.83 -27.91
C GLY A 99 -9.45 -27.43 -29.12
N ASP A 100 -10.61 -26.83 -28.91
CA ASP A 100 -11.47 -26.28 -29.97
C ASP A 100 -11.03 -24.87 -30.38
N LYS A 101 -11.41 -24.44 -31.59
CA LYS A 101 -10.83 -23.27 -32.27
C LYS A 101 -11.83 -22.17 -32.54
N HIS A 102 -11.51 -20.98 -32.04
CA HIS A 102 -12.33 -19.78 -32.11
C HIS A 102 -11.64 -18.71 -32.97
N PHE A 103 -12.43 -18.01 -33.79
CA PHE A 103 -12.00 -16.75 -34.39
C PHE A 103 -12.39 -15.62 -33.45
N VAL A 104 -11.40 -14.85 -32.98
CA VAL A 104 -11.57 -13.91 -31.88
C VAL A 104 -11.21 -12.47 -32.26
N THR A 105 -11.87 -11.53 -31.59
CA THR A 105 -11.42 -10.14 -31.40
C THR A 105 -10.71 -10.02 -30.06
N GLU A 106 -9.65 -9.23 -30.03
CA GLU A 106 -8.83 -8.95 -28.85
C GLU A 106 -9.23 -7.59 -28.26
N ARG A 107 -9.51 -7.53 -26.94
CA ARG A 107 -9.30 -6.30 -26.14
C ARG A 107 -7.88 -6.34 -25.60
N ILE A 108 -7.19 -5.21 -25.61
CA ILE A 108 -5.94 -4.97 -24.89
C ILE A 108 -6.26 -3.96 -23.78
N THR A 109 -5.81 -4.23 -22.56
CA THR A 109 -5.97 -3.32 -21.40
C THR A 109 -4.61 -3.14 -20.75
N THR A 110 -4.16 -1.90 -20.61
CA THR A 110 -2.82 -1.58 -20.11
C THR A 110 -2.91 -0.77 -18.83
N TYR A 111 -2.35 -1.30 -17.75
CA TYR A 111 -2.25 -0.62 -16.46
C TYR A 111 -0.83 -0.11 -16.22
N THR A 112 -0.75 1.05 -15.58
CA THR A 112 0.49 1.71 -15.17
C THR A 112 0.29 2.25 -13.76
N VAL A 113 1.01 1.68 -12.81
CA VAL A 113 1.09 2.15 -11.43
C VAL A 113 2.48 2.70 -11.18
N ARG A 114 2.55 3.88 -10.59
CA ARG A 114 3.79 4.49 -10.07
C ARG A 114 3.50 5.09 -8.71
N HIS A 115 4.22 4.66 -7.69
CA HIS A 115 4.09 5.18 -6.33
C HIS A 115 5.48 5.41 -5.76
N SER A 116 5.66 6.50 -5.02
CA SER A 116 6.81 6.67 -4.14
C SER A 116 6.49 7.69 -3.07
N THR A 117 6.71 7.32 -1.82
CA THR A 117 6.63 8.23 -0.67
C THR A 117 7.97 8.37 0.04
N PHE A 118 8.07 9.41 0.85
CA PHE A 118 9.06 9.55 1.90
C PHE A 118 8.37 10.02 3.17
N ALA A 119 8.76 9.48 4.31
CA ALA A 119 8.43 10.01 5.63
C ALA A 119 9.72 10.18 6.42
N THR A 120 9.92 11.37 6.98
CA THR A 120 11.03 11.68 7.88
C THR A 120 10.49 12.13 9.23
N SER A 121 11.18 11.81 10.30
CA SER A 121 10.95 12.41 11.61
C SER A 121 12.23 12.50 12.41
N SER A 122 12.45 13.62 13.08
CA SER A 122 13.52 13.80 14.05
C SER A 122 12.95 14.19 15.41
N ILE A 123 13.50 13.58 16.46
CA ILE A 123 13.11 13.83 17.84
C ILE A 123 14.37 14.20 18.61
N HIS A 124 14.45 15.45 19.06
CA HIS A 124 15.41 15.83 20.08
C HIS A 124 14.80 15.55 21.45
N ILE A 125 15.51 14.84 22.32
CA ILE A 125 15.02 14.48 23.65
C ILE A 125 16.14 14.54 24.69
N ASP A 126 16.00 15.46 25.65
CA ASP A 126 16.96 15.66 26.75
C ASP A 126 16.27 15.62 28.13
N TRP A 127 16.96 15.05 29.11
CA TRP A 127 16.55 15.06 30.52
C TRP A 127 17.78 14.87 31.40
N GLY A 128 17.81 15.49 32.59
CA GLY A 128 18.88 15.23 33.52
C GLY A 128 18.68 15.73 34.95
N ASP A 129 19.25 15.00 35.90
CA ASP A 129 19.27 15.32 37.32
C ASP A 129 20.71 15.46 37.86
N THR A 130 20.89 15.45 39.17
CA THR A 130 22.21 15.49 39.82
C THR A 130 23.03 14.19 39.73
N LYS A 131 22.53 13.15 39.04
CA LYS A 131 23.10 11.80 39.00
C LYS A 131 23.12 11.16 37.63
N ALA A 132 22.05 11.31 36.86
CA ALA A 132 21.87 10.71 35.56
C ALA A 132 21.28 11.72 34.56
N SER A 133 21.56 11.53 33.27
CA SER A 133 21.00 12.33 32.17
C SER A 133 21.10 11.59 30.84
N PHE A 134 20.21 11.92 29.90
CA PHE A 134 20.36 11.61 28.47
C PHE A 134 20.12 12.86 27.63
N ASP A 135 20.70 12.88 26.44
CA ASP A 135 20.66 13.96 25.46
C ASP A 135 20.82 13.30 24.08
N TYR A 136 19.73 13.19 23.32
CA TYR A 136 19.66 12.40 22.09
C TYR A 136 18.97 13.14 20.94
N ASP A 137 19.60 13.11 19.78
CA ASP A 137 18.99 13.38 18.48
C ASP A 137 18.66 12.03 17.82
N LEU A 138 17.37 11.70 17.75
CA LEU A 138 16.86 10.50 17.08
C LEU A 138 16.36 10.91 15.69
N SER A 139 16.75 10.16 14.65
CA SER A 139 16.28 10.39 13.28
C SER A 139 15.70 9.12 12.67
N LEU A 140 14.59 9.24 11.96
CA LEU A 140 14.01 8.19 11.13
C LEU A 140 13.76 8.75 9.73
N GLU A 141 14.41 8.19 8.72
CA GLU A 141 14.09 8.40 7.32
C GLU A 141 13.48 7.11 6.76
N SER A 142 12.43 7.23 5.95
CA SER A 142 11.83 6.09 5.25
C SER A 142 11.36 6.51 3.87
N SER A 143 11.43 5.59 2.90
CA SER A 143 10.89 5.80 1.56
C SER A 143 10.54 4.49 0.89
N ASP A 144 9.52 4.52 0.04
CA ASP A 144 9.15 3.41 -0.83
C ASP A 144 9.14 3.82 -2.31
N LEU A 145 9.21 2.81 -3.18
CA LEU A 145 9.03 2.90 -4.62
C LEU A 145 8.22 1.68 -5.06
N ILE A 146 7.14 1.91 -5.80
CA ILE A 146 6.39 0.83 -6.47
C ILE A 146 6.20 1.22 -7.93
N ILE A 147 6.68 0.35 -8.81
CA ILE A 147 6.53 0.45 -10.27
C ILE A 147 5.83 -0.83 -10.72
N ILE A 148 4.66 -0.71 -11.36
CA ILE A 148 3.98 -1.85 -11.97
C ILE A 148 3.49 -1.45 -13.36
N ASP A 149 3.84 -2.25 -14.36
CA ASP A 149 3.21 -2.19 -15.68
C ASP A 149 2.60 -3.55 -16.02
N ILE A 150 1.36 -3.55 -16.50
CA ILE A 150 0.58 -4.74 -16.85
C ILE A 150 -0.05 -4.53 -18.23
N GLU A 151 0.01 -5.52 -19.10
CA GLU A 151 -0.76 -5.60 -20.35
C GLU A 151 -1.59 -6.89 -20.35
N ILE A 152 -2.90 -6.77 -20.53
CA ILE A 152 -3.85 -7.88 -20.54
C ILE A 152 -4.57 -7.92 -21.89
N ILE A 153 -4.51 -9.08 -22.56
CA ILE A 153 -5.11 -9.31 -23.88
C ILE A 153 -6.20 -10.36 -23.75
N GLU A 154 -7.46 -9.95 -23.88
CA GLU A 154 -8.62 -10.83 -23.71
C GLU A 154 -9.29 -11.20 -25.03
N PHE A 155 -9.70 -12.47 -25.16
CA PHE A 155 -10.15 -13.06 -26.41
C PHE A 155 -11.67 -13.27 -26.45
N PHE A 156 -12.36 -12.54 -27.31
CA PHE A 156 -13.82 -12.61 -27.50
C PHE A 156 -14.21 -13.29 -28.79
N ASN A 157 -15.13 -14.25 -28.72
CA ASN A 157 -15.72 -14.83 -29.93
C ASN A 157 -16.85 -13.96 -30.51
N ALA A 158 -17.44 -14.41 -31.62
CA ALA A 158 -18.50 -13.68 -32.33
C ALA A 158 -19.86 -13.55 -31.60
N ASN A 159 -20.02 -14.17 -30.43
CA ASN A 159 -21.16 -14.00 -29.53
C ASN A 159 -20.88 -12.99 -28.39
N ASN A 160 -19.65 -12.47 -28.30
CA ASN A 160 -19.06 -11.75 -27.16
C ASN A 160 -18.82 -12.63 -25.91
N GLU A 161 -18.66 -13.94 -26.09
CA GLU A 161 -18.24 -14.87 -25.02
C GLU A 161 -16.71 -14.86 -24.87
N LEU A 162 -16.21 -14.93 -23.62
CA LEU A 162 -14.79 -14.94 -23.27
C LEU A 162 -14.17 -16.33 -23.50
N ILE A 163 -13.07 -16.40 -24.26
CA ILE A 163 -12.32 -17.63 -24.55
C ILE A 163 -11.10 -17.79 -23.61
N GLY A 164 -10.67 -16.70 -22.99
CA GLY A 164 -9.52 -16.63 -22.10
C GLY A 164 -8.72 -15.34 -22.33
N ALA A 165 -7.54 -15.27 -21.74
CA ALA A 165 -6.69 -14.09 -21.81
C ALA A 165 -5.19 -14.43 -21.77
N ASP A 166 -4.37 -13.54 -22.31
CA ASP A 166 -2.93 -13.48 -22.07
C ASP A 166 -2.64 -12.27 -21.16
N ILE A 167 -1.65 -12.40 -20.27
CA ILE A 167 -1.14 -11.30 -19.43
C ILE A 167 0.38 -11.21 -19.57
N ILE A 168 0.88 -9.97 -19.59
CA ILE A 168 2.30 -9.65 -19.46
C ILE A 168 2.45 -8.63 -18.34
N SER A 169 3.39 -8.80 -17.41
CA SER A 169 3.72 -7.78 -16.42
C SER A 169 5.19 -7.79 -16.01
N ASN A 170 5.65 -6.63 -15.52
CA ASN A 170 6.84 -6.52 -14.70
C ASN A 170 6.49 -5.58 -13.53
N GLY A 171 7.09 -5.81 -12.37
CA GLY A 171 6.91 -4.96 -11.21
C GLY A 171 8.12 -4.92 -10.32
N GLU A 172 8.25 -3.81 -9.60
CA GLU A 172 9.32 -3.51 -8.67
C GLU A 172 8.72 -2.86 -7.42
N PHE A 173 9.17 -3.34 -6.26
CA PHE A 173 8.94 -2.78 -4.94
C PHE A 173 10.30 -2.54 -4.29
N GLN A 174 10.53 -1.32 -3.82
CA GLN A 174 11.66 -1.00 -2.94
C GLN A 174 11.14 -0.34 -1.68
N TYR A 175 11.73 -0.65 -0.54
CA TYR A 175 11.52 0.02 0.73
C TYR A 175 12.86 0.22 1.43
N THR A 176 13.17 1.47 1.76
CA THR A 176 14.33 1.86 2.55
C THR A 176 13.85 2.43 3.87
N ASN A 177 14.47 2.00 4.96
CA ASN A 177 14.36 2.61 6.28
C ASN A 177 15.78 2.93 6.80
N LEU A 178 15.97 4.10 7.38
CA LEU A 178 17.22 4.52 7.99
C LEU A 178 16.91 5.15 9.34
N MET A 179 17.28 4.43 10.40
CA MET A 179 17.31 4.95 11.76
C MET A 179 18.68 5.56 12.05
N GLY A 180 18.70 6.63 12.85
CA GLY A 180 19.90 7.26 13.37
C GLY A 180 19.71 7.65 14.83
N ILE A 181 20.80 7.52 15.59
CA ILE A 181 20.93 7.98 16.97
C ILE A 181 22.25 8.76 17.03
N ASP A 182 22.17 10.03 17.39
CA ASP A 182 23.32 10.86 17.76
C ASP A 182 23.12 11.33 19.21
N GLY A 183 24.17 11.36 20.04
CA GLY A 183 24.06 11.85 21.43
C GLY A 183 24.63 10.90 22.49
N GLN A 184 24.15 11.01 23.73
CA GLN A 184 24.77 10.36 24.89
C GLN A 184 23.81 10.05 26.05
N ILE A 185 24.14 9.01 26.79
CA ILE A 185 23.60 8.69 28.12
C ILE A 185 24.73 8.76 29.15
N ALA A 186 24.50 9.44 30.28
CA ALA A 186 25.54 9.72 31.27
C ALA A 186 25.06 9.53 32.72
N GLY A 187 25.93 8.92 33.53
CA GLY A 187 25.81 8.84 34.99
C GLY A 187 26.80 9.80 35.68
N ARG A 188 27.08 9.55 36.97
CA ARG A 188 28.00 10.37 37.78
C ARG A 188 29.46 10.21 37.42
N ASN A 189 29.86 9.08 36.82
CA ASN A 189 31.26 8.74 36.56
C ASN A 189 31.51 8.06 35.21
N THR A 190 30.46 7.64 34.49
CA THR A 190 30.55 7.02 33.16
C THR A 190 29.50 7.58 32.22
N SER A 191 29.67 7.35 30.91
CA SER A 191 28.80 7.83 29.85
C SER A 191 29.05 7.04 28.56
N ILE A 192 27.98 6.67 27.85
CA ILE A 192 28.04 6.01 26.54
C ILE A 192 27.64 7.03 25.47
N GLU A 193 28.43 7.14 24.41
CA GLU A 193 28.27 8.12 23.32
C GLU A 193 27.95 7.41 22.00
N PHE A 194 26.81 7.74 21.41
CA PHE A 194 26.35 7.26 20.11
C PHE A 194 26.77 8.30 19.04
N ASP A 195 27.99 8.24 18.50
CA ASP A 195 28.44 9.16 17.43
C ASP A 195 27.87 8.72 16.07
N LYS A 196 26.66 9.21 15.75
CA LYS A 196 25.88 8.81 14.56
C LYS A 196 25.79 7.30 14.38
N THR A 197 25.35 6.60 15.41
CA THR A 197 24.91 5.20 15.28
C THR A 197 23.74 5.13 14.31
N LYS A 198 23.75 4.20 13.36
CA LYS A 198 22.70 4.06 12.34
C LYS A 198 22.32 2.62 12.12
N LEU A 199 21.03 2.36 11.98
CA LEU A 199 20.47 1.10 11.51
C LEU A 199 19.73 1.35 10.21
N GLN A 200 20.29 0.88 9.10
CA GLN A 200 19.66 0.92 7.79
C GLN A 200 19.02 -0.44 7.48
N PHE A 201 17.82 -0.44 6.92
CA PHE A 201 17.15 -1.63 6.38
C PHE A 201 16.63 -1.31 4.98
N ASP A 202 17.24 -1.92 3.97
CA ASP A 202 16.73 -1.93 2.60
C ASP A 202 16.05 -3.27 2.32
N LEU A 203 14.93 -3.23 1.60
CA LEU A 203 14.21 -4.38 1.05
C LEU A 203 13.85 -4.09 -0.40
N GLY A 204 14.32 -4.92 -1.32
CA GLY A 204 13.97 -4.87 -2.74
C GLY A 204 13.32 -6.16 -3.21
N TRP A 205 12.25 -6.05 -3.97
CA TRP A 205 11.59 -7.16 -4.66
C TRP A 205 11.23 -6.76 -6.08
N THR A 206 11.46 -7.66 -7.03
CA THR A 206 11.01 -7.51 -8.42
C THR A 206 10.38 -8.81 -8.92
N TRP A 207 9.34 -8.70 -9.76
CA TRP A 207 8.96 -9.76 -10.68
C TRP A 207 9.17 -9.28 -12.11
N SER A 208 9.78 -10.11 -12.94
CA SER A 208 10.10 -9.77 -14.33
C SER A 208 9.78 -10.92 -15.27
N ASN A 209 9.62 -10.59 -16.56
CA ASN A 209 9.26 -11.54 -17.60
C ASN A 209 7.99 -12.36 -17.29
N PHE A 210 7.05 -11.83 -16.49
CA PHE A 210 5.79 -12.52 -16.23
C PHE A 210 4.96 -12.57 -17.50
N GLU A 211 4.85 -13.76 -18.09
CA GLU A 211 3.99 -14.07 -19.22
C GLU A 211 3.08 -15.25 -18.83
N ALA A 212 1.76 -15.07 -18.85
CA ALA A 212 0.82 -16.15 -18.59
C ALA A 212 -0.39 -16.13 -19.53
N SER A 213 -0.90 -17.33 -19.83
CA SER A 213 -2.08 -17.59 -20.65
C SER A 213 -3.12 -18.34 -19.83
N TRP A 214 -4.29 -17.72 -19.63
CA TRP A 214 -5.50 -18.37 -19.15
C TRP A 214 -6.35 -18.84 -20.34
N ARG A 215 -6.81 -20.09 -20.34
CA ARG A 215 -7.70 -20.65 -21.35
C ARG A 215 -8.83 -21.42 -20.69
N LEU A 216 -10.06 -20.96 -20.89
CA LEU A 216 -11.26 -21.67 -20.45
C LEU A 216 -11.46 -22.93 -21.29
N ASN A 217 -12.09 -23.96 -20.73
CA ASN A 217 -12.46 -25.17 -21.48
C ASN A 217 -13.76 -24.98 -22.28
N SER A 218 -14.49 -23.88 -22.07
CA SER A 218 -15.66 -23.47 -22.85
C SER A 218 -15.80 -21.93 -22.85
N PRO A 219 -16.46 -21.33 -23.86
CA PRO A 219 -16.68 -19.87 -23.89
C PRO A 219 -17.55 -19.41 -22.73
N SER A 220 -17.06 -18.49 -21.90
CA SER A 220 -17.82 -17.91 -20.78
C SER A 220 -18.74 -16.79 -21.24
N SER A 221 -19.95 -16.78 -20.69
CA SER A 221 -20.97 -15.75 -20.94
C SER A 221 -21.06 -14.69 -19.83
N ILE A 222 -20.08 -14.64 -18.92
CA ILE A 222 -20.13 -13.80 -17.71
C ILE A 222 -20.49 -12.34 -18.02
N TYR A 223 -19.90 -11.78 -19.06
CA TYR A 223 -20.06 -10.37 -19.41
C TYR A 223 -21.39 -10.01 -20.07
N THR A 224 -21.93 -10.92 -20.86
CA THR A 224 -23.32 -10.83 -21.30
C THR A 224 -24.25 -10.92 -20.09
N THR A 225 -23.93 -11.71 -19.08
CA THR A 225 -24.76 -11.88 -17.87
C THR A 225 -24.70 -10.65 -16.95
N ILE A 226 -23.52 -10.08 -16.69
CA ILE A 226 -23.36 -8.79 -15.99
C ILE A 226 -24.16 -7.70 -16.69
N ASN A 227 -24.13 -7.67 -18.03
CA ASN A 227 -24.90 -6.68 -18.79
C ASN A 227 -26.42 -6.96 -18.85
N GLU A 228 -26.84 -8.21 -18.70
CA GLU A 228 -28.26 -8.57 -18.57
C GLU A 228 -28.79 -8.20 -17.18
N ALA A 229 -28.01 -8.37 -16.11
CA ALA A 229 -28.32 -7.86 -14.77
C ALA A 229 -28.41 -6.32 -14.76
N ALA A 230 -27.38 -5.64 -15.27
CA ALA A 230 -27.32 -4.17 -15.39
C ALA A 230 -28.46 -3.53 -16.21
N THR A 231 -29.24 -4.33 -16.94
CA THR A 231 -30.40 -3.88 -17.75
C THR A 231 -31.72 -4.55 -17.34
N SER A 232 -31.77 -5.19 -16.16
CA SER A 232 -32.95 -5.84 -15.57
C SER A 232 -33.60 -4.98 -14.48
N GLU A 233 -34.93 -5.15 -14.29
CA GLU A 233 -35.66 -4.65 -13.11
C GLU A 233 -35.83 -5.74 -12.02
N ASP A 234 -35.39 -6.98 -12.28
CA ASP A 234 -35.67 -8.18 -11.48
C ASP A 234 -34.38 -8.89 -10.95
N ILE A 235 -33.17 -8.35 -11.17
CA ILE A 235 -31.88 -9.00 -10.80
C ILE A 235 -30.98 -8.05 -10.01
N ASP A 236 -30.57 -8.47 -8.81
CA ASP A 236 -29.76 -7.68 -7.87
C ASP A 236 -28.32 -8.27 -7.72
N THR A 237 -28.03 -9.46 -8.25
CA THR A 237 -26.70 -10.10 -8.11
C THR A 237 -26.34 -11.01 -9.28
N VAL A 238 -25.09 -10.96 -9.73
CA VAL A 238 -24.47 -11.94 -10.62
C VAL A 238 -23.36 -12.68 -9.88
N VAL A 239 -23.42 -14.01 -9.87
CA VAL A 239 -22.39 -14.88 -9.30
C VAL A 239 -21.61 -15.54 -10.44
N TRP A 240 -20.29 -15.47 -10.39
CA TRP A 240 -19.40 -16.23 -11.28
C TRP A 240 -18.75 -17.36 -10.49
N ASP A 241 -19.09 -18.60 -10.84
CA ASP A 241 -18.63 -19.81 -10.15
C ASP A 241 -17.79 -20.65 -11.13
N CYS A 242 -16.50 -20.76 -10.82
CA CYS A 242 -15.43 -21.13 -11.73
C CYS A 242 -14.85 -22.54 -11.40
N ASP A 243 -15.64 -23.42 -10.78
CA ASP A 243 -15.29 -24.82 -10.44
C ASP A 243 -16.12 -25.87 -11.22
N PHE A 244 -16.81 -25.48 -12.30
CA PHE A 244 -17.93 -26.27 -12.87
C PHE A 244 -17.64 -26.96 -14.21
N TRP A 245 -17.55 -28.29 -14.16
CA TRP A 245 -17.22 -29.19 -15.29
C TRP A 245 -18.31 -29.34 -16.38
N GLU A 246 -19.51 -28.81 -16.15
CA GLU A 246 -20.57 -28.70 -17.16
C GLU A 246 -21.11 -27.26 -17.13
N PRO A 247 -20.65 -26.37 -18.02
CA PRO A 247 -20.94 -24.93 -17.93
C PRO A 247 -22.41 -24.62 -18.23
N SER A 248 -22.99 -23.70 -17.47
CA SER A 248 -24.40 -23.32 -17.57
C SER A 248 -24.73 -21.99 -16.88
N ASN A 249 -25.78 -21.31 -17.36
CA ASN A 249 -26.35 -20.15 -16.69
C ASN A 249 -27.68 -20.56 -16.04
N GLU A 250 -27.85 -20.28 -14.74
CA GLU A 250 -29.12 -20.47 -14.03
C GLU A 250 -29.57 -19.17 -13.34
N THR A 251 -30.86 -19.04 -13.02
CA THR A 251 -31.41 -17.83 -12.40
C THR A 251 -32.37 -18.21 -11.28
N PHE A 252 -32.12 -17.74 -10.07
CA PHE A 252 -32.79 -18.17 -8.84
C PHE A 252 -33.42 -16.99 -8.10
N GLY A 253 -34.42 -16.38 -8.72
CA GLY A 253 -35.06 -15.17 -8.21
C GLY A 253 -34.31 -13.95 -8.71
N ASP A 254 -33.71 -13.23 -7.77
CA ASP A 254 -32.91 -12.01 -7.90
C ASP A 254 -31.43 -12.27 -8.27
N VAL A 255 -30.98 -13.53 -8.22
CA VAL A 255 -29.59 -13.92 -8.51
C VAL A 255 -29.45 -14.66 -9.84
N MET A 256 -28.51 -14.23 -10.69
CA MET A 256 -28.00 -14.97 -11.84
C MET A 256 -26.71 -15.70 -11.48
N TYR A 257 -26.59 -16.98 -11.82
CA TYR A 257 -25.36 -17.76 -11.69
C TYR A 257 -24.78 -18.07 -13.07
N VAL A 258 -23.47 -17.86 -13.21
CA VAL A 258 -22.67 -18.28 -14.36
C VAL A 258 -21.71 -19.36 -13.87
N TYR A 259 -22.01 -20.62 -14.19
CA TYR A 259 -21.17 -21.76 -13.90
C TYR A 259 -20.26 -22.01 -15.11
N ASP A 260 -18.95 -21.90 -14.95
CA ASP A 260 -17.97 -22.07 -16.03
C ASP A 260 -16.92 -23.15 -15.75
N ASP A 261 -16.50 -23.85 -16.82
CA ASP A 261 -15.27 -24.65 -16.81
C ASP A 261 -14.10 -23.75 -17.22
N CYS A 262 -13.51 -23.11 -16.23
CA CYS A 262 -12.45 -22.12 -16.38
C CYS A 262 -11.11 -22.68 -16.90
N GLY A 263 -10.97 -23.99 -17.11
CA GLY A 263 -9.79 -24.57 -17.72
C GLY A 263 -8.50 -24.32 -16.92
N GLN A 264 -7.42 -23.90 -17.58
CA GLN A 264 -6.08 -23.81 -16.97
C GLN A 264 -5.44 -22.43 -17.18
N VAL A 265 -4.59 -22.04 -16.24
CA VAL A 265 -3.56 -21.01 -16.39
C VAL A 265 -2.21 -21.70 -16.58
N THR A 266 -1.49 -21.29 -17.61
CA THR A 266 -0.10 -21.71 -17.86
C THR A 266 0.78 -20.49 -18.13
N GLY A 267 1.95 -20.39 -17.51
CA GLY A 267 2.85 -19.24 -17.67
C GLY A 267 4.16 -19.38 -16.90
N SER A 268 4.95 -18.32 -16.84
CA SER A 268 6.16 -18.26 -16.02
C SER A 268 6.51 -16.82 -15.62
N TYR A 269 7.27 -16.64 -14.54
CA TYR A 269 7.93 -15.37 -14.18
C TYR A 269 9.24 -15.62 -13.44
N ASP A 270 10.15 -14.66 -13.53
CA ASP A 270 11.38 -14.62 -12.73
C ASP A 270 11.12 -13.67 -11.55
N SER A 271 11.38 -14.09 -10.30
CA SER A 271 11.20 -13.23 -9.11
C SER A 271 12.48 -13.13 -8.31
N ASN A 272 12.88 -11.92 -7.91
CA ASN A 272 14.12 -11.66 -7.16
C ASN A 272 13.85 -10.77 -5.95
N TYR A 273 14.42 -11.13 -4.81
CA TYR A 273 14.27 -10.52 -3.49
C TYR A 273 15.65 -10.28 -2.90
N ASN A 274 15.88 -9.10 -2.34
CA ASN A 274 17.13 -8.75 -1.66
C ASN A 274 16.84 -7.92 -0.43
N TYR A 275 17.69 -8.06 0.60
CA TYR A 275 17.63 -7.22 1.78
C TYR A 275 19.04 -6.84 2.26
N ASP A 276 19.13 -5.70 2.94
CA ASP A 276 20.36 -5.19 3.52
C ASP A 276 20.06 -4.52 4.87
N LEU A 277 20.35 -5.22 5.97
CA LEU A 277 20.28 -4.69 7.32
C LEU A 277 21.69 -4.33 7.77
N HIS A 278 21.99 -3.03 7.88
CA HIS A 278 23.32 -2.53 8.23
C HIS A 278 23.28 -1.65 9.49
N LEU A 279 23.79 -2.18 10.61
CA LEU A 279 24.11 -1.41 11.81
C LEU A 279 25.52 -0.83 11.68
N THR A 280 25.70 0.46 11.92
CA THR A 280 27.00 1.14 11.89
C THR A 280 27.19 2.09 13.06
N ASN A 281 28.45 2.29 13.46
CA ASN A 281 28.87 3.10 14.61
C ASN A 281 28.16 2.74 15.92
N PHE A 282 27.85 1.46 16.16
CA PHE A 282 27.35 1.02 17.45
C PHE A 282 28.49 1.07 18.50
N PRO A 283 28.29 1.62 19.71
CA PRO A 283 29.35 1.75 20.73
C PRO A 283 29.60 0.43 21.47
N ALA A 284 29.99 -0.62 20.75
CA ALA A 284 30.05 -1.99 21.29
C ALA A 284 30.97 -2.13 22.51
N GLU A 285 32.16 -1.50 22.49
CA GLU A 285 33.13 -1.61 23.60
C GLU A 285 32.55 -1.05 24.91
N ASP A 286 31.76 0.02 24.86
CA ASP A 286 31.09 0.61 26.04
C ASP A 286 29.94 -0.27 26.55
N PHE A 287 29.32 -1.05 25.66
CA PHE A 287 28.33 -2.08 26.00
C PHE A 287 28.97 -3.37 26.54
N GLY A 288 30.29 -3.53 26.50
CA GLY A 288 31.00 -4.76 26.90
C GLY A 288 31.09 -5.81 25.79
N LEU A 289 30.95 -5.40 24.52
CA LEU A 289 31.07 -6.23 23.33
C LEU A 289 32.36 -5.91 22.54
N PRO A 290 33.01 -6.89 21.89
CA PRO A 290 34.16 -6.65 21.02
C PRO A 290 33.90 -5.63 19.90
N SER A 291 34.88 -4.76 19.59
CA SER A 291 34.77 -3.66 18.61
C SER A 291 34.50 -4.04 17.13
N PHE A 292 34.25 -5.31 16.81
CA PHE A 292 33.70 -5.70 15.52
C PHE A 292 32.17 -5.62 15.48
N TRP A 293 31.49 -5.68 16.63
CA TRP A 293 30.05 -5.42 16.76
C TRP A 293 29.66 -3.94 16.51
N ASN A 294 30.63 -3.05 16.26
CA ASN A 294 30.39 -1.66 15.83
C ASN A 294 29.79 -1.54 14.42
N ASP A 295 29.96 -2.56 13.57
CA ASP A 295 29.57 -2.57 12.15
C ASP A 295 29.07 -3.99 11.79
N ILE A 296 27.75 -4.21 11.86
CA ILE A 296 27.08 -5.50 11.62
C ILE A 296 26.25 -5.39 10.35
N ARG A 297 26.41 -6.31 9.41
CA ARG A 297 25.67 -6.29 8.15
C ARG A 297 25.13 -7.66 7.76
N ILE A 298 23.81 -7.81 7.82
CA ILE A 298 23.06 -9.00 7.38
C ILE A 298 22.43 -8.69 6.02
N THR A 299 22.70 -9.50 5.01
CA THR A 299 22.21 -9.27 3.64
C THR A 299 22.17 -10.58 2.86
N ASP A 300 21.13 -10.78 2.06
CA ASP A 300 21.03 -11.86 1.08
C ASP A 300 20.33 -11.37 -0.20
N ASP A 301 20.51 -12.12 -1.30
CA ASP A 301 20.00 -11.83 -2.64
C ASP A 301 19.54 -13.16 -3.28
N TYR A 302 18.23 -13.38 -3.28
CA TYR A 302 17.56 -14.63 -3.68
C TYR A 302 16.68 -14.39 -4.91
N GLY A 303 16.78 -15.28 -5.89
CA GLY A 303 15.85 -15.29 -7.02
C GLY A 303 15.62 -16.69 -7.57
N ASP A 304 14.41 -16.94 -8.04
CA ASP A 304 13.99 -18.22 -8.63
C ASP A 304 13.04 -18.03 -9.83
N ASP A 305 13.01 -19.03 -10.70
CA ASP A 305 12.24 -19.06 -11.95
C ASP A 305 10.95 -19.88 -11.73
N PHE A 306 9.78 -19.23 -11.67
CA PHE A 306 8.51 -19.87 -11.32
C PHE A 306 7.72 -20.32 -12.56
N ASP A 307 7.52 -21.64 -12.71
CA ASP A 307 6.57 -22.25 -13.68
C ASP A 307 5.13 -22.27 -13.11
N ILE A 308 4.15 -21.84 -13.91
CA ILE A 308 2.71 -21.95 -13.61
C ILE A 308 2.09 -23.01 -14.54
N ASP A 309 1.47 -24.03 -13.96
CA ASP A 309 0.62 -25.04 -14.64
C ASP A 309 -0.50 -25.45 -13.66
N THR A 310 -1.63 -24.74 -13.68
CA THR A 310 -2.69 -24.91 -12.67
C THR A 310 -4.10 -24.68 -13.23
N THR A 311 -5.10 -25.22 -12.52
CA THR A 311 -6.52 -25.04 -12.84
C THR A 311 -7.01 -23.69 -12.33
N ALA A 312 -7.68 -22.92 -13.18
CA ALA A 312 -8.36 -21.70 -12.74
C ALA A 312 -9.61 -22.09 -11.95
N SER A 313 -9.74 -21.58 -10.72
CA SER A 313 -10.89 -21.82 -9.84
C SER A 313 -11.04 -20.65 -8.88
N PHE A 314 -12.23 -20.05 -8.85
CA PHE A 314 -12.62 -18.93 -8.00
C PHE A 314 -14.15 -18.88 -7.85
N TYR A 315 -14.65 -17.99 -6.98
CA TYR A 315 -16.06 -17.72 -6.80
C TYR A 315 -16.23 -16.23 -6.49
N GLU A 316 -16.92 -15.50 -7.35
CA GLU A 316 -17.06 -14.04 -7.29
C GLU A 316 -18.54 -13.63 -7.27
N GLU A 317 -18.90 -12.59 -6.51
CA GLU A 317 -20.27 -12.09 -6.41
C GLU A 317 -20.32 -10.59 -6.73
N PHE A 318 -21.08 -10.23 -7.77
CA PHE A 318 -21.22 -8.86 -8.27
C PHE A 318 -22.62 -8.35 -7.93
N TYR A 319 -22.68 -7.56 -6.85
CA TYR A 319 -23.91 -6.95 -6.35
C TYR A 319 -24.25 -5.70 -7.16
N TYR A 320 -25.42 -5.70 -7.82
CA TYR A 320 -25.92 -4.58 -8.61
C TYR A 320 -26.71 -3.61 -7.72
N ASN A 321 -26.50 -2.31 -7.91
CA ASN A 321 -27.12 -1.25 -7.11
C ASN A 321 -28.11 -0.41 -7.92
N SER A 322 -27.66 0.26 -8.98
CA SER A 322 -28.52 1.12 -9.81
C SER A 322 -28.00 1.36 -11.24
N THR A 323 -28.89 1.74 -12.16
CA THR A 323 -28.56 2.12 -13.55
C THR A 323 -29.06 3.54 -13.86
N LYS A 324 -28.22 4.32 -14.54
CA LYS A 324 -28.41 5.76 -14.80
C LYS A 324 -27.87 6.20 -16.16
N GLU A 325 -28.50 7.22 -16.76
CA GLU A 325 -28.02 7.93 -17.95
C GLU A 325 -27.16 9.14 -17.53
N ASP A 326 -25.94 9.27 -18.06
CA ASP A 326 -24.99 10.38 -17.79
C ASP A 326 -24.10 10.67 -19.02
N ASP A 327 -23.31 11.77 -19.04
CA ASP A 327 -22.41 12.13 -20.16
C ASP A 327 -20.92 12.33 -19.81
N PHE A 328 -20.44 11.86 -18.65
CA PHE A 328 -19.02 12.02 -18.23
C PHE A 328 -17.96 11.48 -19.20
N LEU A 329 -18.30 10.49 -20.05
CA LEU A 329 -17.42 9.99 -21.12
C LEU A 329 -17.41 10.89 -22.38
N GLY A 330 -18.10 12.02 -22.37
CA GLY A 330 -18.18 13.00 -23.46
C GLY A 330 -19.38 12.82 -24.41
N GLU A 331 -20.24 11.83 -24.15
CA GLU A 331 -21.53 11.63 -24.82
C GLU A 331 -22.52 10.92 -23.86
N GLU A 332 -23.83 11.10 -24.07
CA GLU A 332 -24.94 10.61 -23.24
C GLU A 332 -25.11 9.09 -23.36
N ARG A 333 -24.88 8.35 -22.26
CA ARG A 333 -24.78 6.87 -22.23
C ARG A 333 -25.34 6.26 -20.94
N THR A 334 -25.65 4.97 -20.96
CA THR A 334 -26.26 4.25 -19.82
C THR A 334 -25.23 3.47 -19.00
N PHE A 335 -25.03 3.87 -17.75
CA PHE A 335 -24.10 3.26 -16.78
C PHE A 335 -24.85 2.53 -15.67
N ALA A 336 -24.34 1.39 -15.24
CA ALA A 336 -24.75 0.65 -14.06
C ALA A 336 -23.69 0.76 -12.96
N THR A 337 -24.13 0.70 -11.71
CA THR A 337 -23.30 0.74 -10.50
C THR A 337 -23.40 -0.60 -9.77
N PHE A 338 -22.26 -1.06 -9.27
CA PHE A 338 -22.13 -2.29 -8.51
C PHE A 338 -21.27 -2.02 -7.27
N ASP A 339 -21.59 -2.62 -6.13
CA ASP A 339 -20.82 -2.48 -4.89
C ASP A 339 -19.38 -3.00 -5.06
N TYR A 340 -19.26 -4.01 -5.91
CA TYR A 340 -18.00 -4.53 -6.43
C TYR A 340 -18.30 -5.10 -7.82
N LEU A 341 -17.85 -4.37 -8.84
CA LEU A 341 -17.48 -4.94 -10.13
C LEU A 341 -16.00 -4.63 -10.35
N PRO A 342 -15.26 -5.51 -11.04
CA PRO A 342 -13.82 -5.46 -10.91
C PRO A 342 -13.16 -4.97 -12.28
N MET A 343 -11.82 -4.71 -12.39
CA MET A 343 -11.11 -4.16 -13.60
C MET A 343 -10.07 -4.91 -14.56
N THR A 344 -9.87 -6.26 -14.66
CA THR A 344 -9.57 -7.14 -15.90
C THR A 344 -9.69 -8.68 -15.64
N PRO A 345 -10.59 -9.56 -16.19
CA PRO A 345 -10.72 -10.94 -15.65
C PRO A 345 -9.49 -11.84 -15.70
N ALA A 346 -8.48 -11.45 -16.46
CA ALA A 346 -7.16 -12.04 -16.45
C ALA A 346 -6.33 -11.68 -15.20
N MET A 347 -6.70 -10.63 -14.46
CA MET A 347 -5.91 -9.96 -13.41
C MET A 347 -5.67 -10.84 -12.19
N PHE A 348 -6.55 -11.82 -11.91
CA PHE A 348 -6.26 -12.83 -10.90
C PHE A 348 -4.94 -13.56 -11.18
N MET A 349 -4.46 -13.60 -12.43
CA MET A 349 -3.14 -14.14 -12.75
C MET A 349 -1.99 -13.33 -12.13
N LEU A 350 -2.15 -12.03 -11.81
CA LEU A 350 -1.16 -11.30 -11.01
C LEU A 350 -1.02 -11.88 -9.61
N GLN A 351 -2.01 -12.61 -9.08
CA GLN A 351 -1.85 -13.25 -7.77
C GLN A 351 -0.63 -14.18 -7.74
N TYR A 352 -0.22 -14.80 -8.86
CA TYR A 352 0.89 -15.74 -8.87
C TYR A 352 2.25 -15.11 -8.48
N PRO A 353 2.75 -14.04 -9.14
CA PRO A 353 3.92 -13.32 -8.64
C PRO A 353 3.66 -12.59 -7.31
N LEU A 354 2.44 -12.10 -7.07
CA LEU A 354 2.15 -11.35 -5.84
C LEU A 354 2.14 -12.26 -4.58
N THR A 355 1.65 -13.50 -4.65
CA THR A 355 1.68 -14.43 -3.49
C THR A 355 3.01 -15.15 -3.31
N SER A 356 3.83 -15.33 -4.35
CA SER A 356 5.19 -15.85 -4.13
C SER A 356 6.06 -14.90 -3.29
N SER A 357 5.70 -13.62 -3.20
CA SER A 357 6.33 -12.71 -2.23
C SER A 357 6.12 -13.11 -0.78
N SER A 358 4.93 -13.59 -0.37
CA SER A 358 4.75 -14.07 1.01
C SER A 358 5.50 -15.37 1.24
N ASP A 359 5.47 -16.28 0.26
CA ASP A 359 6.12 -17.59 0.37
C ASP A 359 7.64 -17.44 0.45
N VAL A 360 8.24 -16.59 -0.38
CA VAL A 360 9.70 -16.32 -0.34
C VAL A 360 10.08 -15.47 0.87
N MET A 361 9.25 -14.52 1.33
CA MET A 361 9.52 -13.83 2.60
C MET A 361 9.48 -14.77 3.82
N GLU A 362 8.72 -15.87 3.77
CA GLU A 362 8.80 -16.95 4.78
C GLU A 362 10.09 -17.79 4.61
N GLU A 363 10.53 -18.09 3.38
CA GLU A 363 11.80 -18.80 3.14
C GLU A 363 13.07 -17.98 3.43
N MET A 364 13.01 -16.65 3.39
CA MET A 364 14.13 -15.75 3.69
C MET A 364 14.50 -15.72 5.19
N ASP A 365 13.57 -16.12 6.07
CA ASP A 365 13.79 -16.38 7.52
C ASP A 365 14.68 -15.36 8.26
N ILE A 366 14.47 -14.07 7.97
CA ILE A 366 15.29 -12.96 8.49
C ILE A 366 15.30 -12.94 10.03
N GLU A 367 14.21 -13.40 10.66
CA GLU A 367 14.08 -13.56 12.11
C GLU A 367 15.14 -14.53 12.66
N SER A 368 15.32 -15.72 12.06
CA SER A 368 16.33 -16.68 12.57
C SER A 368 17.78 -16.28 12.27
N VAL A 369 18.01 -15.48 11.23
CA VAL A 369 19.33 -14.89 10.95
C VAL A 369 19.67 -13.82 11.98
N ILE A 370 18.71 -12.95 12.33
CA ILE A 370 18.88 -11.96 13.42
C ILE A 370 19.08 -12.67 14.77
N ASP A 371 18.26 -13.67 15.10
CA ASP A 371 18.41 -14.47 16.33
C ASP A 371 19.82 -15.10 16.43
N THR A 372 20.39 -15.56 15.31
CA THR A 372 21.74 -16.15 15.28
C THR A 372 22.83 -15.11 15.60
N GLU A 373 22.75 -13.90 15.03
CA GLU A 373 23.69 -12.81 15.34
C GLU A 373 23.52 -12.32 16.80
N VAL A 374 22.29 -12.37 17.34
CA VAL A 374 22.02 -12.08 18.76
C VAL A 374 22.58 -13.18 19.69
N GLU A 375 22.45 -14.47 19.35
CA GLU A 375 23.09 -15.56 20.10
C GLU A 375 24.64 -15.44 20.09
N GLU A 376 25.25 -15.05 18.96
CA GLU A 376 26.71 -14.81 18.91
C GLU A 376 27.11 -13.57 19.75
N ALA A 377 26.30 -12.50 19.78
CA ALA A 377 26.55 -11.35 20.65
C ALA A 377 26.39 -11.70 22.15
N GLU A 378 25.44 -12.55 22.53
CA GLU A 378 25.31 -13.05 23.91
C GLU A 378 26.50 -13.94 24.34
N GLU A 379 27.13 -14.71 23.44
CA GLU A 379 28.34 -15.47 23.77
C GLU A 379 29.60 -14.58 23.94
N ASP A 380 29.65 -13.42 23.28
CA ASP A 380 30.79 -12.48 23.29
C ASP A 380 30.74 -11.40 24.40
N TYR A 381 29.56 -11.15 24.99
CA TYR A 381 29.34 -10.11 26.00
C TYR A 381 30.10 -10.35 27.32
N ASP A 382 30.96 -9.40 27.72
CA ASP A 382 31.63 -9.39 29.04
C ASP A 382 31.12 -8.25 29.93
N SER A 383 30.34 -8.63 30.95
CA SER A 383 29.83 -7.71 31.96
C SER A 383 30.90 -7.11 32.89
N GLU A 384 32.14 -7.63 32.91
CA GLU A 384 33.27 -6.96 33.60
C GLU A 384 33.88 -5.82 32.76
N GLU A 385 33.60 -5.73 31.45
CA GLU A 385 34.05 -4.63 30.56
C GLU A 385 32.92 -3.64 30.18
N SER A 386 31.64 -4.00 30.38
CA SER A 386 30.47 -3.14 30.13
C SER A 386 30.32 -1.96 31.11
N ASP A 387 30.02 -0.76 30.61
CA ASP A 387 29.72 0.42 31.44
C ASP A 387 28.24 0.49 31.91
N LEU A 388 27.37 -0.40 31.42
CA LEU A 388 25.93 -0.43 31.71
C LEU A 388 25.59 -0.57 33.20
N GLU A 389 26.31 -1.41 33.97
CA GLU A 389 26.03 -1.62 35.42
C GLU A 389 26.14 -0.29 36.19
N TYR A 390 27.09 0.57 35.82
CA TYR A 390 27.29 1.87 36.46
C TYR A 390 26.24 2.91 36.05
N LEU A 391 25.67 2.81 34.85
CA LEU A 391 24.55 3.67 34.43
C LEU A 391 23.26 3.29 35.15
N VAL A 392 22.90 2.00 35.20
CA VAL A 392 21.67 1.53 35.86
C VAL A 392 21.64 1.94 37.34
N ASP A 393 22.73 1.72 38.09
CA ASP A 393 22.87 2.11 39.50
C ASP A 393 22.74 3.63 39.73
N ASP A 394 22.99 4.44 38.69
CA ASP A 394 22.77 5.89 38.70
C ASP A 394 21.34 6.30 38.33
N PHE A 395 20.76 5.70 37.28
CA PHE A 395 19.39 5.94 36.83
C PHE A 395 18.33 5.46 37.85
N ASP A 396 18.47 4.26 38.42
CA ASP A 396 17.66 3.75 39.54
C ASP A 396 17.61 4.72 40.72
N SER A 397 18.73 5.42 40.94
CA SER A 397 18.85 6.35 42.05
C SER A 397 18.30 7.75 41.72
N SER A 398 18.06 8.07 40.45
CA SER A 398 17.78 9.42 39.94
C SER A 398 16.37 9.94 40.27
N ASN A 399 15.80 10.81 39.44
CA ASN A 399 14.38 11.18 39.50
C ASN A 399 13.56 10.63 38.33
N LEU A 400 14.16 9.92 37.37
CA LEU A 400 13.54 9.62 36.07
C LEU A 400 12.15 8.98 36.19
N GLU A 401 11.98 7.98 37.06
CA GLU A 401 10.67 7.33 37.33
C GLU A 401 9.56 8.35 37.65
N ARG A 402 9.83 9.31 38.54
CA ARG A 402 8.88 10.36 38.95
C ARG A 402 8.60 11.35 37.82
N ASP A 403 9.59 11.59 36.97
CA ASP A 403 9.53 12.60 35.92
C ASP A 403 8.81 12.04 34.68
N LEU A 404 9.00 10.74 34.39
CA LEU A 404 8.17 9.95 33.48
C LEU A 404 6.73 9.75 34.00
N ASP A 405 6.52 9.48 35.29
CA ASP A 405 5.18 9.43 35.90
C ASP A 405 4.43 10.75 35.65
N ARG A 406 5.10 11.89 35.86
CA ARG A 406 4.55 13.24 35.66
C ARG A 406 4.29 13.57 34.19
N PHE A 407 5.22 13.22 33.29
CA PHE A 407 4.98 13.27 31.84
C PHE A 407 3.74 12.47 31.47
N SER A 408 3.60 11.25 32.00
CA SER A 408 2.49 10.34 31.71
C SER A 408 1.15 10.82 32.27
N GLU A 409 1.12 11.41 33.48
CA GLU A 409 -0.07 12.04 34.05
C GLU A 409 -0.53 13.26 33.22
N GLU A 410 0.38 14.14 32.82
CA GLU A 410 0.01 15.37 32.08
C GLU A 410 -0.29 15.06 30.60
N PHE A 411 0.42 14.13 29.95
CA PHE A 411 0.08 13.62 28.61
C PHE A 411 -1.33 13.00 28.60
N GLN A 412 -1.69 12.21 29.62
CA GLN A 412 -3.05 11.69 29.75
C GLN A 412 -4.08 12.80 29.97
N GLU A 413 -3.80 13.82 30.79
CA GLU A 413 -4.74 14.92 31.01
C GLU A 413 -4.92 15.82 29.77
N GLU A 414 -3.90 16.00 28.92
CA GLU A 414 -4.04 16.75 27.66
C GLU A 414 -4.69 15.89 26.55
N MET A 415 -4.36 14.60 26.44
CA MET A 415 -5.06 13.67 25.54
C MET A 415 -6.55 13.47 25.92
N GLU A 416 -6.93 13.60 27.19
CA GLU A 416 -8.34 13.64 27.64
C GLU A 416 -9.08 14.97 27.28
N LYS A 417 -8.37 15.99 26.75
CA LYS A 417 -8.97 17.28 26.33
C LYS A 417 -9.16 17.40 24.83
N LEU A 418 -8.46 16.61 24.02
CA LEU A 418 -8.77 16.44 22.60
C LEU A 418 -10.23 16.00 22.45
N GLU A 419 -10.92 16.50 21.42
CA GLU A 419 -12.25 15.98 21.08
C GLU A 419 -12.08 14.55 20.50
N GLU A 420 -12.97 13.62 20.85
CA GLU A 420 -12.91 12.24 20.30
C GLU A 420 -12.99 12.32 18.75
N PRO A 421 -12.17 11.57 17.99
CA PRO A 421 -12.12 11.69 16.52
C PRO A 421 -13.49 11.59 15.84
N GLU A 422 -14.08 12.74 15.50
CA GLU A 422 -15.34 12.82 14.78
C GLU A 422 -15.08 12.56 13.29
N PHE A 423 -15.33 11.32 12.87
CA PHE A 423 -15.45 10.95 11.47
C PHE A 423 -16.48 11.85 10.80
N ARG A 424 -16.03 12.65 9.81
CA ARG A 424 -16.90 13.61 9.10
C ARG A 424 -18.08 12.91 8.40
N TYR A 425 -17.87 11.69 7.95
CA TYR A 425 -18.85 10.92 7.19
C TYR A 425 -19.41 9.75 8.01
N GLU A 426 -20.74 9.61 8.01
CA GLU A 426 -21.47 8.55 8.71
C GLU A 426 -21.24 7.15 8.11
N ASP A 427 -20.92 7.10 6.82
CA ASP A 427 -20.92 5.91 5.96
C ASP A 427 -20.17 6.21 4.64
N ALA A 428 -19.68 5.18 3.95
CA ALA A 428 -18.96 5.32 2.67
C ALA A 428 -19.08 4.07 1.79
N PHE A 429 -19.31 4.24 0.49
CA PHE A 429 -19.33 3.16 -0.50
C PHE A 429 -18.47 3.50 -1.72
N LEU A 430 -17.58 2.57 -2.07
CA LEU A 430 -16.88 2.56 -3.35
C LEU A 430 -17.72 1.77 -4.35
N TYR A 431 -18.24 2.43 -5.38
CA TYR A 431 -18.99 1.81 -6.47
C TYR A 431 -18.12 1.63 -7.70
N ALA A 432 -18.29 0.49 -8.35
CA ALA A 432 -17.73 0.18 -9.65
C ALA A 432 -18.73 0.53 -10.75
N ILE A 433 -18.30 1.33 -11.73
CA ILE A 433 -19.17 1.87 -12.78
C ILE A 433 -18.97 1.09 -14.09
N TRP A 434 -20.06 0.49 -14.57
CA TRP A 434 -20.16 -0.30 -15.79
C TRP A 434 -21.00 0.41 -16.85
N ASP A 435 -20.39 0.83 -17.95
CA ASP A 435 -21.12 1.23 -19.15
C ASP A 435 -21.81 0.02 -19.79
N THR A 436 -23.14 0.07 -19.92
CA THR A 436 -23.96 -1.02 -20.44
C THR A 436 -23.93 -1.17 -21.98
N GLU A 437 -23.39 -0.17 -22.70
CA GLU A 437 -23.32 -0.17 -24.16
C GLU A 437 -22.02 -0.77 -24.68
N SER A 438 -20.87 -0.31 -24.14
CA SER A 438 -19.58 -0.99 -24.34
C SER A 438 -19.43 -2.21 -23.43
N ARG A 439 -20.38 -2.44 -22.52
CA ARG A 439 -20.42 -3.52 -21.54
C ARG A 439 -19.12 -3.60 -20.75
N ALA A 440 -18.62 -2.47 -20.28
CA ALA A 440 -17.29 -2.37 -19.68
C ALA A 440 -17.37 -1.58 -18.39
N PHE A 441 -16.66 -2.02 -17.35
CA PHE A 441 -16.31 -1.11 -16.27
C PHE A 441 -15.33 -0.05 -16.78
N VAL A 442 -15.56 1.19 -16.36
CA VAL A 442 -14.97 2.42 -16.92
C VAL A 442 -14.49 3.41 -15.86
N SER A 443 -14.85 3.25 -14.59
CA SER A 443 -14.34 4.04 -13.46
C SER A 443 -14.81 3.44 -12.12
N TYR A 444 -14.17 3.81 -11.02
CA TYR A 444 -14.79 3.76 -9.69
C TYR A 444 -15.39 5.14 -9.32
N GLN A 445 -16.30 5.15 -8.35
CA GLN A 445 -16.81 6.34 -7.66
C GLN A 445 -16.85 6.06 -6.16
N LEU A 446 -16.40 6.99 -5.32
CA LEU A 446 -16.49 6.91 -3.87
C LEU A 446 -17.55 7.90 -3.40
N ASP A 447 -18.68 7.38 -2.96
CA ASP A 447 -19.74 8.15 -2.33
C ASP A 447 -19.60 8.07 -0.81
N VAL A 448 -19.83 9.19 -0.15
CA VAL A 448 -19.72 9.37 1.30
C VAL A 448 -20.99 10.01 1.84
N LYS A 449 -21.27 9.81 3.14
CA LYS A 449 -22.56 10.20 3.73
C LYS A 449 -22.45 11.27 4.80
N GLU A 450 -22.87 12.49 4.50
CA GLU A 450 -22.88 13.64 5.43
C GLU A 450 -24.33 14.10 5.74
N ASP A 451 -24.64 14.30 7.02
CA ASP A 451 -25.96 14.74 7.53
C ASP A 451 -27.16 13.91 6.98
N GLY A 452 -26.94 12.60 6.77
CA GLY A 452 -27.88 11.65 6.19
C GLY A 452 -28.05 11.66 4.67
N ASN A 453 -27.24 12.42 3.92
CA ASN A 453 -27.28 12.53 2.45
C ASN A 453 -26.02 11.88 1.83
N TRP A 454 -26.14 11.30 0.64
CA TRP A 454 -25.00 10.76 -0.10
C TRP A 454 -24.44 11.81 -1.08
N GLU A 455 -23.12 11.97 -1.08
CA GLU A 455 -22.38 12.90 -1.94
C GLU A 455 -21.12 12.22 -2.48
N SER A 456 -20.75 12.50 -3.74
CA SER A 456 -19.57 11.91 -4.39
C SER A 456 -18.30 12.66 -3.99
N MET A 457 -17.37 11.97 -3.33
CA MET A 457 -16.04 12.47 -2.96
C MET A 457 -15.03 12.32 -4.11
N PHE A 458 -15.15 11.26 -4.90
CA PHE A 458 -14.21 10.90 -5.97
C PHE A 458 -14.92 10.10 -7.08
N GLY A 459 -14.45 10.21 -8.31
CA GLY A 459 -15.01 9.54 -9.49
C GLY A 459 -15.83 10.48 -10.38
N PRO A 460 -16.64 9.95 -11.31
CA PRO A 460 -17.39 10.75 -12.29
C PRO A 460 -18.64 11.45 -11.75
N ASN A 461 -19.04 11.21 -10.50
CA ASN A 461 -20.21 11.81 -9.84
C ASN A 461 -21.52 11.63 -10.64
N LEU A 462 -21.89 10.38 -10.91
CA LEU A 462 -23.12 10.04 -11.63
C LEU A 462 -24.37 10.69 -11.01
N ASP A 463 -24.41 10.91 -9.68
CA ASP A 463 -25.55 11.53 -9.00
C ASP A 463 -25.57 13.06 -8.93
N ASN A 464 -24.52 13.73 -9.43
CA ASN A 464 -24.40 15.20 -9.48
C ASN A 464 -24.54 15.84 -8.07
N TYR A 465 -24.06 15.14 -7.04
CA TYR A 465 -23.90 15.65 -5.67
C TYR A 465 -22.39 15.71 -5.37
N GLU A 466 -21.82 16.91 -5.38
CA GLU A 466 -20.38 17.13 -5.14
C GLU A 466 -20.12 17.34 -3.64
N ALA A 467 -19.39 16.41 -3.01
CA ALA A 467 -18.73 16.67 -1.73
C ALA A 467 -17.50 17.58 -1.93
N GLU A 468 -16.87 18.02 -0.85
CA GLU A 468 -15.50 18.56 -0.95
C GLU A 468 -14.52 17.40 -1.21
N SER A 469 -13.89 17.39 -2.39
CA SER A 469 -12.89 16.40 -2.76
C SER A 469 -11.61 16.54 -1.93
N LEU A 470 -10.98 15.42 -1.57
CA LEU A 470 -9.65 15.39 -0.93
C LEU A 470 -8.63 16.21 -1.73
N SER A 471 -7.83 17.01 -1.05
CA SER A 471 -6.95 18.01 -1.68
C SER A 471 -5.75 17.39 -2.40
N GLY A 472 -5.28 16.23 -1.96
CA GLY A 472 -4.26 15.47 -2.68
C GLY A 472 -4.77 14.81 -3.97
N MET A 473 -6.08 14.54 -4.07
CA MET A 473 -6.68 13.66 -5.08
C MET A 473 -7.00 14.36 -6.41
N LYS A 474 -6.77 13.66 -7.53
CA LYS A 474 -7.17 14.08 -8.90
C LYS A 474 -7.65 12.88 -9.70
N THR A 475 -8.64 13.08 -10.56
CA THR A 475 -9.18 12.06 -11.48
C THR A 475 -9.00 12.49 -12.93
N HIS A 476 -8.69 11.53 -13.80
CA HIS A 476 -8.56 11.75 -15.24
C HIS A 476 -9.37 10.68 -15.99
N VAL A 477 -10.08 11.09 -17.05
CA VAL A 477 -10.89 10.21 -17.90
C VAL A 477 -10.59 10.43 -19.38
N GLY A 478 -10.82 9.39 -20.16
CA GLY A 478 -10.65 9.34 -21.61
C GLY A 478 -9.29 9.75 -22.13
N SER A 479 -9.26 10.60 -23.16
CA SER A 479 -8.01 10.99 -23.82
C SER A 479 -7.02 11.67 -22.88
N GLU A 480 -7.51 12.36 -21.85
CA GLU A 480 -6.63 12.96 -20.82
C GLU A 480 -5.96 11.88 -19.96
N SER A 481 -6.70 10.82 -19.59
CA SER A 481 -6.10 9.64 -18.93
C SER A 481 -5.01 9.01 -19.81
N VAL A 482 -5.27 8.81 -21.11
CA VAL A 482 -4.30 8.21 -22.04
C VAL A 482 -3.05 9.08 -22.24
N GLU A 483 -3.20 10.40 -22.34
CA GLU A 483 -2.06 11.32 -22.46
C GLU A 483 -1.21 11.31 -21.17
N ARG A 484 -1.85 11.32 -20.00
CA ARG A 484 -1.15 11.28 -18.69
C ARG A 484 -0.51 9.92 -18.40
N GLN A 485 -1.12 8.81 -18.79
CA GLN A 485 -0.52 7.48 -18.68
C GLN A 485 0.81 7.39 -19.44
N GLN A 486 0.92 8.04 -20.61
CA GLN A 486 2.17 8.07 -21.38
C GLN A 486 3.27 8.89 -20.69
N GLU A 487 2.92 9.96 -19.97
CA GLU A 487 3.87 10.72 -19.14
C GLU A 487 4.33 9.92 -17.92
N VAL A 488 3.39 9.29 -17.21
CA VAL A 488 3.64 8.50 -15.99
C VAL A 488 4.45 7.23 -16.28
N LYS A 489 4.24 6.58 -17.44
CA LYS A 489 4.95 5.34 -17.78
C LYS A 489 6.47 5.51 -17.88
N GLU A 490 6.94 6.69 -18.30
CA GLU A 490 8.36 7.05 -18.39
C GLU A 490 9.00 7.35 -17.02
N MET A 491 8.23 7.49 -15.94
CA MET A 491 8.76 7.60 -14.57
C MET A 491 9.29 6.23 -14.12
N GLN A 492 10.55 6.17 -13.69
CA GLN A 492 11.22 4.90 -13.34
C GLN A 492 12.06 5.00 -12.05
N THR A 493 11.96 6.11 -11.31
CA THR A 493 12.64 6.33 -10.03
C THR A 493 11.78 7.18 -9.09
N SER A 494 12.10 7.16 -7.79
CA SER A 494 11.49 8.05 -6.78
C SER A 494 11.58 9.53 -7.17
N ASP A 495 12.74 9.98 -7.67
CA ASP A 495 12.96 11.37 -8.13
C ASP A 495 12.10 11.75 -9.37
N ASP A 496 11.73 10.79 -10.23
CA ASP A 496 10.83 11.04 -11.37
C ASP A 496 9.37 11.17 -10.91
N ILE A 497 8.95 10.32 -9.95
CA ILE A 497 7.57 10.21 -9.46
C ILE A 497 7.22 11.39 -8.54
N ILE A 498 8.07 11.65 -7.55
CA ILE A 498 7.90 12.77 -6.62
C ILE A 498 8.20 14.09 -7.36
N GLY A 499 9.10 14.05 -8.34
CA GLY A 499 9.79 15.21 -8.88
C GLY A 499 11.00 15.57 -8.02
N LEU A 500 12.08 16.04 -8.65
CA LEU A 500 13.36 16.40 -8.03
C LEU A 500 13.21 16.97 -6.62
N LYS A 501 13.68 16.23 -5.60
CA LYS A 501 13.79 16.72 -4.22
C LYS A 501 14.49 18.08 -4.23
N SER A 502 13.88 19.09 -3.60
CA SER A 502 14.45 20.44 -3.49
C SER A 502 15.67 20.40 -2.57
N ALA A 503 16.84 20.18 -3.17
CA ALA A 503 18.09 19.96 -2.46
C ALA A 503 18.52 21.16 -1.61
N GLY A 504 18.13 21.14 -0.33
CA GLY A 504 18.54 22.07 0.71
C GLY A 504 17.63 23.28 0.87
N GLU A 505 16.55 23.10 1.63
CA GLU A 505 16.21 24.06 2.69
C GLU A 505 16.34 23.34 4.03
N GLU A 506 17.02 23.95 5.00
CA GLU A 506 16.89 23.58 6.42
C GLU A 506 15.49 24.05 6.83
N SER A 507 14.50 23.14 6.81
CA SER A 507 13.11 23.48 7.14
C SER A 507 12.98 23.76 8.64
N THR A 508 13.13 25.02 9.04
CA THR A 508 12.78 25.47 10.40
C THR A 508 11.28 25.69 10.50
N THR A 509 10.50 24.63 10.28
CA THR A 509 9.03 24.62 10.30
C THR A 509 8.53 23.24 10.67
N LEU A 510 7.90 23.18 11.85
CA LEU A 510 7.19 22.06 12.44
C LEU A 510 6.09 21.56 11.47
N GLU A 511 6.26 20.38 10.86
CA GLU A 511 5.30 19.81 9.90
C GLU A 511 5.44 18.27 9.80
N ALA A 512 4.69 17.57 10.70
CA ALA A 512 3.56 15.02 11.34
C ALA A 512 4.26 13.58 11.46
N LEU A 513 4.19 12.94 12.65
CA LEU A 513 4.48 11.53 12.84
C LEU A 513 3.37 10.61 12.26
N PRO A 514 3.63 9.78 11.25
CA PRO A 514 2.69 8.72 10.87
C PRO A 514 2.61 7.66 11.98
N TYR A 515 1.43 7.06 12.18
CA TYR A 515 1.11 6.16 13.30
C TYR A 515 2.12 5.03 13.63
N PRO A 516 2.84 4.40 12.67
CA PRO A 516 3.90 3.43 12.99
C PRO A 516 5.06 4.03 13.81
N ASN A 517 5.33 5.34 13.66
CA ASN A 517 6.40 6.04 14.37
C ASN A 517 5.98 6.34 15.82
N LEU A 518 4.68 6.42 16.12
CA LEU A 518 4.17 6.47 17.50
C LEU A 518 4.48 5.19 18.28
N LEU A 519 4.52 4.03 17.61
CA LEU A 519 5.00 2.79 18.23
C LEU A 519 6.51 2.88 18.53
N TRP A 520 7.30 3.57 17.69
CA TRP A 520 8.71 3.85 17.96
C TRP A 520 8.92 4.85 19.11
N VAL A 521 8.11 5.91 19.22
CA VAL A 521 8.13 6.79 20.41
C VAL A 521 7.82 5.99 21.68
N VAL A 522 6.79 5.14 21.65
CA VAL A 522 6.46 4.24 22.77
C VAL A 522 7.56 3.21 23.02
N LEU A 523 8.25 2.70 22.00
CA LEU A 523 9.38 1.77 22.15
C LEU A 523 10.63 2.44 22.71
N VAL A 524 10.96 3.68 22.30
CA VAL A 524 12.07 4.46 22.86
C VAL A 524 11.79 4.80 24.33
N VAL A 525 10.57 5.29 24.64
CA VAL A 525 10.12 5.51 26.02
C VAL A 525 10.09 4.20 26.81
N ALA A 526 9.74 3.06 26.19
CA ALA A 526 9.77 1.75 26.84
C ALA A 526 11.21 1.24 27.06
N CYS A 527 12.15 1.49 26.16
CA CYS A 527 13.57 1.17 26.34
C CYS A 527 14.20 2.01 27.45
N ILE A 528 13.88 3.31 27.51
CA ILE A 528 14.23 4.18 28.63
C ILE A 528 13.59 3.65 29.94
N ALA A 529 12.36 3.14 29.88
CA ALA A 529 11.66 2.58 31.02
C ALA A 529 12.15 1.16 31.44
N THR A 530 12.72 0.35 30.55
CA THR A 530 13.33 -0.95 30.88
C THR A 530 14.76 -0.81 31.39
N ILE A 531 15.52 0.20 30.93
CA ILE A 531 16.77 0.62 31.58
C ILE A 531 16.54 0.98 33.06
N SER A 532 15.33 1.41 33.43
CA SER A 532 14.88 1.67 34.80
C SER A 532 14.02 0.54 35.43
N ARG A 533 14.18 -0.73 35.02
CA ARG A 533 13.56 -1.90 35.67
C ARG A 533 14.54 -3.08 35.85
N PRO A 534 15.22 -3.17 37.01
CA PRO A 534 16.19 -4.25 37.28
C PRO A 534 15.63 -5.64 37.62
N ASP A 535 14.32 -5.78 37.90
CA ASP A 535 13.72 -7.01 38.46
C ASP A 535 12.34 -7.33 37.83
N ASP A 536 12.27 -8.26 36.87
CA ASP A 536 11.22 -9.29 36.73
C ASP A 536 11.74 -10.51 35.93
#